data_AF-A0A1W5CV00-F1
#
_entry.id   AF-A0A1W5CV00-F1
#
_cell.length_a   1.000
_cell.length_b   1.000
_cell.length_c   1.000
_cell.angle_alpha   90.00
_cell.angle_beta   90.00
_cell.angle_gamma   90.00
#
_symmetry.space_group_name_H-M   'P 1'
#
loop_
_entity.id
_entity.type
_entity.pdbx_description
1 polymer ?
#
loop_
_entity_poly.entity_id
_entity_poly.type
_entity_poly.pdbx_seq_one_letter_code
_entity_poly.pdbx_strand_id
1 'polypeptide(L)'
;MLKRAFWNVFWPAWKLAFTPKNIASGYAETGIFPYNPSLVLDVIIKPQPTEPYVASGSPKKPMIGCAVCRLQKAYKKAPSEPLVAKLFRANEHLAAENSIGTHMILGLTAALREEKRRRKRGKRLNLLGEEEPEPQFFSPGE
;
A
#
# COMPACT_ATOMS: atom_id res chain seq x y z
N MET A 1 -7.59 9.96 -11.35
CA MET A 1 -7.51 10.92 -10.23
C MET A 1 -7.96 12.30 -10.70
N LEU A 2 -8.67 13.05 -9.87
CA LEU A 2 -8.98 14.47 -10.13
C LEU A 2 -7.76 15.33 -9.85
N LYS A 3 -7.52 16.40 -10.63
CA LYS A 3 -6.42 17.36 -10.38
C LYS A 3 -6.35 17.84 -8.93
N ARG A 4 -7.50 18.08 -8.28
CA ARG A 4 -7.59 18.49 -6.87
C ARG A 4 -7.21 17.39 -5.87
N ALA A 5 -7.59 16.14 -6.14
CA ALA A 5 -7.22 15.00 -5.29
C ALA A 5 -5.74 14.62 -5.45
N PHE A 6 -5.21 14.76 -6.69
CA PHE A 6 -3.80 14.58 -6.98
C PHE A 6 -2.94 15.52 -6.13
N TRP A 7 -3.26 16.83 -6.09
CA TRP A 7 -2.45 17.81 -5.35
C TRP A 7 -2.32 17.48 -3.86
N ASN A 8 -3.39 16.99 -3.22
CA ASN A 8 -3.38 16.63 -1.80
C ASN A 8 -2.49 15.43 -1.48
N VAL A 9 -2.27 14.52 -2.43
CA VAL A 9 -1.36 13.38 -2.27
C VAL A 9 0.05 13.74 -2.72
N PHE A 10 0.15 14.45 -3.84
CA PHE A 10 1.40 14.84 -4.48
C PHE A 10 2.19 15.83 -3.63
N TRP A 11 1.57 16.89 -3.10
CA TRP A 11 2.32 17.95 -2.42
C TRP A 11 3.00 17.48 -1.11
N PRO A 12 2.36 16.68 -0.24
CA PRO A 12 3.03 16.07 0.89
C PRO A 12 4.15 15.12 0.47
N ALA A 13 3.89 14.25 -0.51
CA ALA A 13 4.88 13.30 -1.01
C ALA A 13 6.09 14.01 -1.63
N TRP A 14 5.85 15.08 -2.41
CA TRP A 14 6.88 15.93 -2.99
C TRP A 14 7.74 16.57 -1.91
N LYS A 15 7.13 17.17 -0.87
CA LYS A 15 7.88 17.76 0.24
C LYS A 15 8.72 16.74 1.01
N LEU A 16 8.25 15.50 1.13
CA LEU A 16 9.02 14.42 1.76
C LEU A 16 10.14 13.90 0.86
N ALA A 17 9.91 13.80 -0.44
CA ALA A 17 10.87 13.28 -1.41
C ALA A 17 11.98 14.30 -1.74
N PHE A 18 11.61 15.53 -2.07
CA PHE A 18 12.52 16.60 -2.52
C PHE A 18 13.19 17.33 -1.34
N THR A 19 13.88 16.59 -0.49
CA THR A 19 14.76 17.16 0.53
C THR A 19 16.20 17.21 0.01
N PRO A 20 17.03 18.19 0.44
CA PRO A 20 18.43 18.26 0.02
C PRO A 20 19.19 16.95 0.29
N LYS A 21 18.87 16.27 1.39
CA LYS A 21 19.43 14.97 1.76
C LYS A 21 19.09 13.88 0.73
N ASN A 22 17.82 13.76 0.35
CA ASN A 22 17.39 12.73 -0.61
C ASN A 22 17.91 13.02 -2.02
N ILE A 23 17.96 14.29 -2.41
CA ILE A 23 18.54 14.71 -3.69
C ILE A 23 20.02 14.34 -3.73
N ALA A 24 20.80 14.72 -2.71
CA ALA A 24 22.21 14.36 -2.60
C ALA A 24 22.42 12.84 -2.59
N SER A 25 21.57 12.09 -1.89
CA SER A 25 21.61 10.63 -1.88
C SER A 25 21.38 10.03 -3.26
N GLY A 26 20.41 10.54 -4.01
CA GLY A 26 20.13 10.06 -5.37
C GLY A 26 21.29 10.31 -6.33
N TYR A 27 21.94 11.48 -6.25
CA TYR A 27 23.14 11.74 -7.03
C TYR A 27 24.34 10.88 -6.60
N ALA A 28 24.49 10.62 -5.29
CA ALA A 28 25.56 9.80 -4.77
C ALA A 28 25.45 8.34 -5.24
N GLU A 29 24.22 7.81 -5.31
CA GLU A 29 23.94 6.46 -5.81
C GLU A 29 24.36 6.29 -7.27
N THR A 30 24.15 7.32 -8.10
CA THR A 30 24.61 7.30 -9.50
C THR A 30 26.14 7.47 -9.65
N GLY A 31 26.84 7.83 -8.57
CA GLY A 31 28.26 8.18 -8.63
C GLY A 31 28.57 9.45 -9.42
N ILE A 32 27.55 10.23 -9.82
CA ILE A 32 27.72 11.51 -10.52
C ILE A 32 28.19 12.58 -9.54
N PHE A 33 27.54 12.67 -8.37
CA PHE A 33 27.91 13.62 -7.34
C PHE A 33 27.64 13.08 -5.92
N PRO A 34 28.67 12.95 -5.06
CA PRO A 34 30.08 13.15 -5.35
C PRO A 34 30.59 12.17 -6.41
N TYR A 35 31.59 12.58 -7.19
CA TYR A 35 32.12 11.79 -8.30
C TYR A 35 32.73 10.47 -7.79
N ASN A 36 32.09 9.36 -8.13
CA ASN A 36 32.52 8.01 -7.76
C ASN A 36 32.20 7.01 -8.89
N PRO A 37 33.10 6.86 -9.88
CA PRO A 37 32.85 6.03 -11.06
C PRO A 37 32.84 4.53 -10.75
N SER A 38 33.43 4.09 -9.63
CA SER A 38 33.48 2.68 -9.23
C SER A 38 32.07 2.08 -9.10
N LEU A 39 31.10 2.84 -8.60
CA LEU A 39 29.71 2.37 -8.45
C LEU A 39 29.08 1.96 -9.79
N VAL A 40 29.38 2.66 -10.88
CA VAL A 40 28.87 2.35 -12.22
C VAL A 40 29.66 1.20 -12.84
N LEU A 41 30.98 1.18 -12.63
CA LEU A 41 31.86 0.15 -13.18
C LEU A 41 31.61 -1.23 -12.54
N ASP A 42 31.32 -1.28 -11.24
CA ASP A 42 31.01 -2.51 -10.50
C ASP A 42 29.71 -3.16 -10.97
N VAL A 43 28.77 -2.39 -11.53
CA VAL A 43 27.53 -2.94 -12.14
C VAL A 43 27.79 -3.56 -13.51
N ILE A 44 28.69 -2.96 -14.29
CA ILE A 44 29.08 -3.46 -15.62
C ILE A 44 29.92 -4.73 -15.46
N ILE A 45 30.77 -4.78 -14.45
CA ILE A 45 31.62 -5.93 -14.11
C ILE A 45 30.81 -6.85 -13.20
N LYS A 46 30.08 -7.81 -13.77
CA LYS A 46 29.41 -8.86 -12.97
C LYS A 46 30.43 -9.49 -12.00
N PRO A 47 30.24 -9.41 -10.67
CA PRO A 47 31.04 -10.19 -9.76
C PRO A 47 30.79 -11.68 -10.06
N GLN A 48 31.88 -12.44 -10.26
CA GLN A 48 31.82 -13.89 -10.31
C GLN A 48 31.15 -14.38 -9.01
N PRO A 49 30.15 -15.28 -9.06
CA PRO A 49 29.45 -15.73 -7.86
C PRO A 49 30.45 -16.42 -6.93
N THR A 50 30.87 -15.72 -5.88
CA THR A 50 31.63 -16.33 -4.80
C THR A 50 30.61 -16.85 -3.82
N GLU A 51 30.44 -18.18 -3.89
CA GLU A 51 29.63 -19.05 -3.03
C GLU A 51 28.14 -19.20 -3.36
N PRO A 52 27.62 -20.45 -3.29
CA PRO A 52 26.20 -20.71 -3.44
C PRO A 52 25.44 -20.03 -2.31
N TYR A 53 24.50 -19.16 -2.68
CA TYR A 53 23.46 -18.65 -1.78
C TYR A 53 22.76 -19.85 -1.13
N VAL A 54 23.19 -20.22 0.08
CA VAL A 54 22.44 -21.11 0.94
C VAL A 54 21.27 -20.27 1.40
N ALA A 55 20.12 -20.46 0.76
CA ALA A 55 18.85 -19.98 1.26
C ALA A 55 18.67 -20.58 2.65
N SER A 56 19.14 -19.87 3.67
CA SER A 56 18.80 -20.16 5.06
C SER A 56 17.30 -19.92 5.13
N GLY A 57 16.55 -21.00 4.93
CA GLY A 57 15.11 -20.98 4.86
C GLY A 57 14.60 -20.45 6.18
N SER A 58 14.31 -19.15 6.22
CA SER A 58 13.56 -18.57 7.33
C SER A 58 12.31 -19.45 7.52
N PRO A 59 12.02 -19.89 8.75
CA PRO A 59 10.93 -20.83 8.98
C PRO A 59 9.65 -20.20 8.43
N LYS A 60 9.04 -20.86 7.44
CA LYS A 60 7.86 -20.39 6.72
C LYS A 60 6.78 -20.02 7.74
N LYS A 61 6.45 -18.73 7.81
CA LYS A 61 5.41 -18.22 8.72
C LYS A 61 4.07 -18.82 8.31
N PRO A 62 3.22 -19.27 9.26
CA PRO A 62 1.88 -19.71 8.92
C PRO A 62 1.04 -18.51 8.47
N MET A 63 0.92 -18.30 7.15
CA MET A 63 0.19 -17.16 6.55
C MET A 63 -1.34 -17.30 6.55
N ILE A 64 -1.88 -18.41 7.08
CA ILE A 64 -3.30 -18.74 6.94
C ILE A 64 -3.88 -19.04 8.32
N GLY A 65 -5.12 -18.60 8.59
CA GLY A 65 -5.83 -18.87 9.85
C GLY A 65 -5.86 -20.36 10.21
N CYS A 66 -6.03 -21.25 9.23
CA CYS A 66 -5.94 -22.69 9.43
C CYS A 66 -4.57 -23.16 9.96
N ALA A 67 -3.48 -22.54 9.50
CA ALA A 67 -2.13 -22.85 9.95
C ALA A 67 -1.88 -22.34 11.38
N VAL A 68 -2.42 -21.17 11.74
CA VAL A 68 -2.43 -20.66 13.12
C VAL A 68 -3.22 -21.59 14.04
N CYS A 69 -4.41 -22.05 13.63
CA CYS A 69 -5.20 -23.02 14.39
C CYS A 69 -4.46 -24.35 14.61
N ARG A 70 -3.72 -24.85 13.61
CA ARG A 70 -2.87 -26.04 13.75
C ARG A 70 -1.75 -25.81 14.77
N LEU A 71 -1.13 -24.63 14.72
CA LEU A 71 -0.07 -24.22 15.65
C LEU A 71 -0.58 -24.12 17.09
N GLN A 72 -1.76 -23.53 17.29
CA GLN A 72 -2.44 -23.46 18.58
C GLN A 72 -2.79 -24.86 19.12
N LYS A 73 -3.28 -25.77 18.26
CA LYS A 73 -3.54 -27.17 18.65
C LYS A 73 -2.25 -27.90 19.03
N ALA A 74 -1.17 -27.69 18.30
CA ALA A 74 0.14 -28.24 18.66
C ALA A 74 0.63 -27.70 20.00
N TYR A 75 0.42 -26.41 20.27
CA TYR A 75 0.80 -25.78 21.54
C TYR A 75 0.02 -26.32 22.73
N LYS A 76 -1.28 -26.52 22.56
CA LYS A 76 -2.13 -27.15 23.59
C LYS A 76 -1.72 -28.58 23.91
N LYS A 77 -1.16 -29.31 22.93
CA LYS A 77 -0.66 -30.69 23.13
C LYS A 77 0.72 -30.72 23.78
N ALA A 78 1.61 -29.84 23.34
CA ALA A 78 2.98 -29.75 23.83
C ALA A 78 3.38 -28.26 23.93
N PRO A 79 3.29 -27.66 25.13
CA PRO A 79 3.69 -26.28 25.32
C PRO A 79 5.20 -26.17 25.10
N SER A 80 5.60 -25.31 24.17
CA SER A 80 6.99 -25.16 23.74
C SER A 80 7.26 -23.69 23.39
N GLU A 81 8.35 -23.13 23.92
CA GLU A 81 8.77 -21.74 23.68
C GLU A 81 8.89 -21.37 22.17
N PRO A 82 9.54 -22.16 21.30
CA PRO A 82 9.61 -21.84 19.86
C PRO A 82 8.23 -21.83 19.19
N LEU A 83 7.24 -22.52 19.77
CA LEU A 83 5.89 -22.57 19.25
C LEU A 83 5.10 -21.32 19.63
N VAL A 84 5.31 -20.83 20.86
CA VAL A 84 4.79 -19.54 21.36
C VAL A 84 5.35 -18.38 20.54
N ALA A 85 6.66 -18.36 20.29
CA ALA A 85 7.29 -17.34 19.46
C ALA A 85 6.71 -17.31 18.03
N LYS A 86 6.41 -18.48 17.45
CA LYS A 86 5.75 -18.58 16.14
C LYS A 86 4.31 -18.08 16.18
N LEU A 87 3.56 -18.32 17.26
CA LEU A 87 2.20 -17.80 17.45
C LEU A 87 2.19 -16.27 17.53
N PHE A 88 3.09 -15.67 18.31
CA PHE A 88 3.20 -14.21 18.40
C PHE A 88 3.51 -13.57 17.05
N ARG A 89 4.51 -14.09 16.33
CA ARG A 89 4.85 -13.59 14.98
C ARG A 89 3.70 -13.72 13.99
N ALA A 90 2.93 -14.80 14.07
CA ALA A 90 1.76 -14.99 13.20
C ALA A 90 0.63 -14.00 13.56
N ASN A 91 0.40 -13.77 14.85
CA ASN A 91 -0.59 -12.80 15.32
C ASN A 91 -0.22 -11.36 14.93
N GLU A 92 1.04 -10.95 15.09
CA GLU A 92 1.54 -9.65 14.65
C GLU A 92 1.30 -9.44 13.15
N HIS A 93 1.62 -10.46 12.34
CA HIS A 93 1.39 -10.42 10.90
C HIS A 93 -0.09 -10.26 10.54
N LEU A 94 -0.95 -11.09 11.12
CA LEU A 94 -2.40 -11.01 10.89
C LEU A 94 -2.99 -9.68 11.37
N ALA A 95 -2.51 -9.14 12.48
CA ALA A 95 -2.91 -7.83 12.97
C ALA A 95 -2.52 -6.72 11.97
N ALA A 96 -1.30 -6.77 11.43
CA ALA A 96 -0.85 -5.84 10.40
C ALA A 96 -1.68 -5.95 9.11
N GLU A 97 -1.92 -7.16 8.61
CA GLU A 97 -2.77 -7.40 7.44
C GLU A 97 -4.20 -6.89 7.65
N ASN A 98 -4.79 -7.13 8.83
CA ASN A 98 -6.12 -6.64 9.15
C ASN A 98 -6.15 -5.10 9.24
N SER A 99 -5.12 -4.47 9.82
CA SER A 99 -5.00 -3.01 9.83
C SER A 99 -4.89 -2.42 8.41
N ILE A 100 -4.15 -3.07 7.51
CA ILE A 100 -4.04 -2.64 6.11
C ILE A 100 -5.39 -2.83 5.40
N GLY A 101 -6.01 -4.00 5.56
CA GLY A 101 -7.30 -4.32 4.93
C GLY A 101 -8.42 -3.39 5.37
N THR A 102 -8.52 -3.10 6.67
CA THR A 102 -9.49 -2.13 7.20
C THR A 102 -9.28 -0.73 6.63
N HIS A 103 -8.05 -0.24 6.59
CA HIS A 103 -7.72 1.05 5.98
C HIS A 103 -8.08 1.09 4.49
N MET A 104 -7.81 0.01 3.75
CA MET A 104 -8.20 -0.11 2.34
C MET A 104 -9.71 -0.07 2.14
N ILE A 105 -10.48 -0.85 2.92
CA ILE A 105 -11.95 -0.87 2.84
C ILE A 105 -12.53 0.52 3.15
N LEU A 106 -12.02 1.20 4.17
CA LEU A 106 -12.41 2.57 4.50
C LEU A 106 -12.12 3.53 3.35
N GLY A 107 -10.91 3.48 2.78
CA GLY A 107 -10.51 4.30 1.64
C GLY A 107 -11.38 4.06 0.40
N LEU A 108 -11.66 2.80 0.06
CA LEU A 108 -12.53 2.42 -1.06
C LEU A 108 -13.97 2.90 -0.83
N THR A 109 -14.50 2.73 0.38
CA THR A 109 -15.84 3.19 0.74
C THR A 109 -15.95 4.71 0.64
N ALA A 110 -14.95 5.44 1.12
CA ALA A 110 -14.90 6.89 1.00
C ALA A 110 -14.83 7.34 -0.46
N ALA A 111 -13.97 6.71 -1.28
CA ALA A 111 -13.85 7.01 -2.70
C ALA A 111 -15.15 6.74 -3.47
N LEU A 112 -15.84 5.65 -3.17
CA LEU A 112 -17.13 5.30 -3.79
C LEU A 112 -18.23 6.31 -3.41
N ARG A 113 -18.29 6.71 -2.14
CA ARG A 113 -19.22 7.77 -1.67
C ARG A 113 -18.98 9.08 -2.42
N GLU A 114 -17.72 9.46 -2.58
CA GLU A 114 -17.35 10.69 -3.30
C GLU A 114 -17.74 10.61 -4.78
N GLU A 115 -17.46 9.50 -5.45
CA GLU A 115 -17.84 9.31 -6.85
C GLU A 115 -19.37 9.35 -7.05
N LYS A 116 -20.15 8.70 -6.17
CA LYS A 116 -21.61 8.79 -6.18
C LYS A 116 -22.09 10.22 -5.99
N ARG A 117 -21.53 10.96 -5.04
CA ARG A 117 -21.84 12.39 -4.80
C ARG A 117 -21.57 13.23 -6.05
N ARG A 118 -20.47 12.96 -6.75
CA ARG A 118 -20.10 13.68 -7.98
C ARG A 118 -21.03 13.36 -9.14
N ARG A 119 -21.40 12.09 -9.35
CA ARG A 119 -22.38 11.70 -10.37
C ARG A 119 -23.74 12.38 -10.16
N LYS A 120 -24.19 12.52 -8.91
CA LYS A 120 -25.41 13.27 -8.58
C LYS A 120 -25.31 14.75 -8.97
N ARG A 121 -24.17 15.42 -8.71
CA ARG A 121 -23.94 16.81 -9.12
C ARG A 121 -23.74 17.01 -10.62
N GLY A 122 -23.26 15.97 -11.31
CA GLY A 122 -22.96 15.99 -12.74
C GLY A 122 -24.13 15.57 -13.65
N LYS A 123 -25.28 15.14 -13.11
CA LYS A 123 -26.49 14.97 -13.93
C LYS A 123 -26.84 16.36 -14.45
N ARG A 124 -26.59 16.59 -15.74
CA ARG A 124 -26.93 17.86 -16.39
C ARG A 124 -28.43 18.05 -16.18
N LEU A 125 -28.83 19.24 -15.76
CA LEU A 125 -30.24 19.61 -15.81
C LEU A 125 -30.66 19.44 -17.27
N ASN A 126 -31.70 18.64 -17.54
CA ASN A 126 -32.25 18.47 -18.89
C ASN A 126 -32.91 19.80 -19.30
N LEU A 127 -32.09 20.81 -19.58
CA LEU A 127 -32.51 22.13 -20.04
C LEU A 127 -33.18 22.06 -21.42
N LEU A 128 -32.87 21.00 -22.17
CA LEU A 128 -33.45 20.72 -23.48
C LEU A 128 -34.77 19.93 -23.40
N GLY A 129 -35.24 19.59 -22.19
CA GLY A 129 -36.57 19.00 -21.99
C GLY A 129 -36.75 17.59 -22.57
N GLU A 130 -35.69 16.80 -22.69
CA GLU A 130 -35.81 15.38 -23.06
C GLU A 130 -36.71 14.68 -22.03
N GLU A 131 -37.73 13.96 -22.51
CA GLU A 131 -38.70 13.24 -21.66
C GLU A 131 -37.96 12.18 -20.83
N GLU A 132 -37.71 12.49 -19.56
CA GLU A 132 -37.34 11.46 -18.59
C GLU A 132 -38.64 10.72 -18.19
N PRO A 133 -38.65 9.38 -18.15
CA PRO A 133 -39.83 8.59 -17.77
C PRO A 133 -40.27 8.76 -16.30
N GLU A 134 -39.58 9.59 -15.52
CA GLU A 134 -39.82 9.82 -14.10
C GLU A 134 -40.22 11.29 -13.82
N PRO A 135 -41.17 11.56 -12.89
CA PRO A 135 -41.56 12.93 -12.54
C PRO A 135 -40.41 13.75 -11.92
N GLN A 136 -40.15 14.94 -12.45
CA GLN A 136 -39.20 15.90 -11.85
C GLN A 136 -39.90 16.80 -10.83
N PHE A 137 -39.48 16.73 -9.58
CA PHE A 137 -39.94 17.60 -8.51
C PHE A 137 -38.92 18.72 -8.24
N PHE A 138 -39.37 19.96 -8.34
CA PHE A 138 -38.61 21.15 -7.93
C PHE A 138 -39.26 21.74 -6.68
N SER A 139 -38.47 21.93 -5.62
CA SER A 139 -38.91 22.63 -4.41
C SER A 139 -38.26 24.02 -4.37
N PRO A 140 -39.01 25.08 -4.04
CA PRO A 140 -38.40 26.38 -3.75
C PRO A 140 -37.44 26.24 -2.56
N GLY A 141 -36.24 26.78 -2.67
CA GLY A 141 -35.32 26.85 -1.55
C GLY A 141 -35.83 27.89 -0.55
N GLU A 142 -36.09 27.45 0.68
CA GLU A 142 -36.15 28.34 1.87
C GLU A 142 -34.75 28.83 2.25
#